data_AF-A0A7Y9J583-F1
#
_entry.id   AF-A0A7Y9J583-F1
#
_cell.length_a   1.000
_cell.length_b   1.000
_cell.length_c   1.000
_cell.angle_alpha   90.00
_cell.angle_beta   90.00
_cell.angle_gamma   90.00
#
_symmetry.space_group_name_H-M   'P 1'
#
loop_
_entity.id
_entity.type
_entity.pdbx_description
1 polymer ?
#
loop_
_entity_poly.entity_id
_entity_poly.type
_entity_poly.pdbx_seq_one_letter_code
_entity_poly.pdbx_strand_id
1 'polypeptide(L)'
;MADAADLSPEQRQETTSSGDERYRGRIGFAVLELRRADAVERPRRGSYVITEQGRELLRHHASGLGQRELLELPVYRQRLNDERGARGQSSRSHHEVLPLDTLDGPPEVAPKEQIADGVERLHGDVAHELLERLRSSGPDLLEHAVVDLLVTMGYGRRGERPRITGSGDGGLDGVIDQDPLGLGRIYVQAKRYAADNVVGRPAIQGFVGALHGQQANQGVFITTSSFSREAGDYAQHVNAAVVLVDGKRLTDLMIQYRVGVQIEQTYTVVKVDEDYFEL
;
A
#
# COMPACT_ATOMS: atom_id res chain seq x y z
N MET A 1 -16.13 -19.68 4.41
CA MET A 1 -15.93 -19.21 3.02
C MET A 1 -14.54 -19.56 2.51
N ALA A 2 -13.44 -19.21 3.20
CA ALA A 2 -12.09 -19.58 2.76
C ALA A 2 -11.89 -21.10 2.61
N ASP A 3 -12.38 -21.90 3.57
CA ASP A 3 -12.28 -23.38 3.51
C ASP A 3 -13.18 -24.02 2.45
N ALA A 4 -14.26 -23.34 2.07
CA ALA A 4 -15.16 -23.82 1.02
C ALA A 4 -14.67 -23.48 -0.41
N ALA A 5 -13.69 -22.59 -0.52
CA ALA A 5 -13.11 -22.12 -1.78
C ALA A 5 -11.75 -22.78 -2.11
N ASP A 6 -11.33 -23.77 -1.31
CA ASP A 6 -10.09 -24.55 -1.48
C ASP A 6 -8.82 -23.69 -1.71
N LEU A 7 -8.74 -22.56 -1.01
CA LEU A 7 -7.64 -21.60 -1.15
C LEU A 7 -6.37 -22.10 -0.47
N SER A 8 -5.23 -21.95 -1.16
CA SER A 8 -3.91 -22.25 -0.61
C SER A 8 -3.55 -21.32 0.56
N PRO A 9 -2.60 -21.71 1.45
CA PRO A 9 -2.13 -20.83 2.52
C PRO A 9 -1.58 -19.49 2.01
N GLU A 10 -0.93 -19.50 0.86
CA GLU A 10 -0.38 -18.29 0.22
C GLU A 10 -1.50 -17.34 -0.23
N GLN A 11 -2.53 -17.87 -0.90
CA GLN A 11 -3.70 -17.09 -1.35
C GLN A 11 -4.49 -16.48 -0.19
N ARG A 12 -4.48 -17.13 0.98
CA ARG A 12 -5.13 -16.62 2.20
C ARG A 12 -4.34 -15.48 2.85
N GLN A 13 -3.03 -15.41 2.62
CA GLN A 13 -2.14 -14.39 3.18
C GLN A 13 -2.02 -13.15 2.28
N GLU A 14 -2.51 -13.21 1.04
CA GLU A 14 -2.53 -12.05 0.15
C GLU A 14 -3.41 -10.92 0.71
N THR A 15 -2.82 -9.73 0.87
CA THR A 15 -3.51 -8.52 1.33
C THR A 15 -3.45 -7.41 0.30
N THR A 16 -4.43 -6.50 0.32
CA THR A 16 -4.34 -5.22 -0.36
C THR A 16 -3.36 -4.29 0.37
N SER A 17 -2.99 -3.18 -0.26
CA SER A 17 -2.20 -2.10 0.37
C SER A 17 -2.87 -1.51 1.63
N SER A 18 -4.20 -1.68 1.77
CA SER A 18 -4.97 -1.28 2.95
C SER A 18 -4.98 -2.32 4.07
N GLY A 19 -4.37 -3.50 3.87
CA GLY A 19 -4.31 -4.59 4.84
C GLY A 19 -5.49 -5.57 4.80
N ASP A 20 -6.44 -5.38 3.87
CA ASP A 20 -7.58 -6.29 3.72
C ASP A 20 -7.15 -7.58 3.00
N GLU A 21 -7.60 -8.75 3.48
CA GLU A 21 -7.39 -10.04 2.81
C GLU A 21 -8.07 -10.05 1.43
N ARG A 22 -7.28 -10.18 0.35
CA ARG A 22 -7.78 -10.10 -1.04
C ARG A 22 -8.87 -11.12 -1.34
N TYR A 23 -8.73 -12.35 -0.83
CA TYR A 23 -9.70 -13.42 -1.08
C TYR A 23 -11.11 -13.04 -0.60
N ARG A 24 -11.26 -12.27 0.49
CA ARG A 24 -12.59 -11.85 0.97
C ARG A 24 -13.27 -10.92 -0.02
N GLY A 25 -12.52 -9.94 -0.53
CA GLY A 25 -12.99 -9.02 -1.55
C GLY A 25 -13.38 -9.74 -2.83
N ARG A 26 -12.52 -10.66 -3.29
CA ARG A 26 -12.73 -11.44 -4.51
C ARG A 26 -13.91 -12.41 -4.40
N ILE A 27 -14.04 -13.16 -3.29
CA ILE A 27 -15.21 -14.03 -3.05
C ILE A 27 -16.50 -13.20 -2.96
N GLY A 28 -16.47 -12.09 -2.22
CA GLY A 28 -17.62 -11.20 -2.10
C GLY A 28 -18.07 -10.65 -3.46
N PHE A 29 -17.11 -10.29 -4.31
CA PHE A 29 -17.37 -9.84 -5.68
C PHE A 29 -17.92 -10.97 -6.56
N ALA A 30 -17.31 -12.15 -6.54
CA ALA A 30 -17.80 -13.31 -7.29
C ALA A 30 -19.24 -13.68 -6.90
N VAL A 31 -19.57 -13.65 -5.61
CA VAL A 31 -20.93 -13.88 -5.11
C VAL A 31 -21.89 -12.80 -5.60
N LEU A 32 -21.47 -11.53 -5.65
CA LEU A 32 -22.27 -10.45 -6.21
C LEU A 32 -22.58 -10.69 -7.70
N GLU A 33 -21.57 -11.03 -8.51
CA GLU A 33 -21.76 -11.32 -9.93
C GLU A 33 -22.65 -12.55 -10.17
N LEU A 34 -22.48 -13.61 -9.38
CA LEU A 34 -23.35 -14.79 -9.44
C LEU A 34 -24.79 -14.47 -9.05
N ARG A 35 -25.02 -13.59 -8.07
CA ARG A 35 -26.37 -13.09 -7.76
C ARG A 35 -26.93 -12.27 -8.91
N ARG A 36 -26.12 -11.44 -9.58
CA ARG A 36 -26.54 -10.72 -10.77
C ARG A 36 -26.86 -11.66 -11.94
N ALA A 37 -26.25 -12.82 -12.00
CA ALA A 37 -26.55 -13.85 -12.99
C ALA A 37 -27.73 -14.75 -12.61
N ASP A 38 -28.38 -14.49 -11.46
CA ASP A 38 -29.43 -15.36 -10.91
C ASP A 38 -28.95 -16.78 -10.60
N ALA A 39 -27.63 -16.98 -10.49
CA ALA A 39 -26.99 -18.27 -10.27
C ALA A 39 -26.93 -18.67 -8.78
N VAL A 40 -26.92 -17.67 -7.90
CA VAL A 40 -26.88 -17.84 -6.45
C VAL A 40 -27.89 -16.91 -5.80
N GLU A 41 -28.58 -17.41 -4.79
CA GLU A 41 -29.43 -16.63 -3.90
C GLU A 41 -28.83 -16.56 -2.50
N ARG A 42 -29.20 -15.52 -1.76
CA ARG A 42 -28.80 -15.33 -0.36
C ARG A 42 -30.07 -15.25 0.49
N PRO A 43 -30.64 -16.38 0.92
CA PRO A 43 -31.90 -16.39 1.67
C PRO A 43 -31.77 -15.73 3.04
N ARG A 44 -30.59 -15.83 3.68
CA ARG A 44 -30.27 -15.20 4.97
C ARG A 44 -28.80 -14.82 5.02
N ARG A 45 -28.42 -13.98 5.98
CA ARG A 45 -27.02 -13.58 6.18
C ARG A 45 -26.10 -14.79 6.31
N GLY A 46 -24.99 -14.77 5.57
CA GLY A 46 -24.00 -15.86 5.54
C GLY A 46 -24.47 -17.18 4.89
N SER A 47 -25.72 -17.27 4.44
CA SER A 47 -26.27 -18.45 3.77
C SER A 47 -26.47 -18.18 2.28
N TYR A 48 -25.91 -19.05 1.44
CA TYR A 48 -25.96 -18.95 -0.01
C TYR A 48 -26.48 -20.26 -0.58
N VAL A 49 -27.38 -20.18 -1.54
CA VAL A 49 -28.01 -21.35 -2.17
C VAL A 49 -27.88 -21.22 -3.68
N ILE A 50 -27.37 -22.27 -4.32
CA ILE A 50 -27.29 -22.33 -5.78
C ILE A 50 -28.69 -22.51 -6.39
N THR A 51 -29.00 -21.71 -7.40
CA THR A 51 -30.27 -21.77 -8.14
C THR A 51 -30.22 -22.83 -9.23
N GLU A 52 -31.33 -23.05 -9.93
CA GLU A 52 -31.32 -23.93 -11.11
C GLU A 52 -30.45 -23.37 -12.23
N GLN A 53 -30.50 -22.04 -12.45
CA GLN A 53 -29.59 -21.35 -13.38
C GLN A 53 -28.12 -21.56 -12.99
N GLY A 54 -27.80 -21.51 -11.70
CA GLY A 54 -26.45 -21.78 -11.21
C GLY A 54 -26.00 -23.22 -11.43
N ARG A 55 -26.90 -24.20 -11.26
CA ARG A 55 -26.60 -25.61 -11.57
C ARG A 55 -26.36 -25.84 -13.06
N GLU A 56 -27.13 -25.17 -13.92
CA GLU A 56 -26.93 -25.20 -15.38
C GLU A 56 -25.56 -24.64 -15.76
N LEU A 57 -25.20 -23.46 -15.24
CA LEU A 57 -23.88 -22.85 -15.45
C LEU A 57 -22.75 -23.76 -14.98
N LEU A 58 -22.90 -24.39 -13.81
CA LEU A 58 -21.89 -25.29 -13.27
C LEU A 58 -21.72 -26.55 -14.15
N ARG A 59 -22.81 -27.06 -14.76
CA ARG A 59 -22.74 -28.19 -15.70
C ARG A 59 -22.02 -27.83 -16.99
N HIS A 60 -22.24 -26.63 -17.53
CA HIS A 60 -21.64 -26.18 -18.78
C HIS A 60 -20.22 -25.63 -18.64
N HIS A 61 -19.87 -25.10 -17.46
CA HIS A 61 -18.61 -24.41 -17.19
C HIS A 61 -17.88 -25.01 -15.98
N ALA A 62 -17.82 -26.34 -15.91
CA ALA A 62 -17.24 -27.07 -14.78
C ALA A 62 -15.74 -26.80 -14.56
N SER A 63 -15.01 -26.40 -15.61
CA SER A 63 -13.57 -26.08 -15.54
C SER A 63 -13.27 -24.63 -15.15
N GLY A 64 -14.29 -23.78 -14.99
CA GLY A 64 -14.13 -22.38 -14.65
C GLY A 64 -15.22 -21.50 -15.26
N LEU A 65 -15.66 -20.51 -14.49
CA LEU A 65 -16.68 -19.54 -14.87
C LEU A 65 -16.09 -18.13 -14.72
N GLY A 66 -16.09 -17.36 -15.80
CA GLY A 66 -15.63 -15.98 -15.82
C GLY A 66 -16.74 -15.00 -16.20
N GLN A 67 -16.38 -13.72 -16.28
CA GLN A 67 -17.31 -12.66 -16.64
C GLN A 67 -17.88 -12.85 -18.06
N ARG A 68 -17.08 -13.38 -18.97
CA ARG A 68 -17.46 -13.67 -20.36
C ARG A 68 -18.67 -14.60 -20.42
N GLU A 69 -18.64 -15.70 -19.68
CA GLU A 69 -19.74 -16.68 -19.64
C GLU A 69 -20.99 -16.06 -19.01
N LEU A 70 -20.83 -15.20 -17.99
CA LEU A 70 -21.97 -14.49 -17.39
C LEU A 70 -22.60 -13.51 -18.39
N LEU A 71 -21.82 -12.84 -19.23
CA LEU A 71 -22.32 -11.90 -20.25
C LEU A 71 -23.16 -12.59 -21.33
N GLU A 72 -22.99 -13.89 -21.55
CA GLU A 72 -23.85 -14.64 -22.47
C GLU A 72 -25.30 -14.71 -21.95
N LEU A 73 -25.50 -14.65 -20.63
CA LEU A 73 -26.82 -14.72 -20.00
C LEU A 73 -27.63 -13.41 -20.21
N PRO A 74 -28.84 -13.49 -20.79
CA PRO A 74 -29.71 -12.33 -20.95
C PRO A 74 -30.04 -11.63 -19.62
N VAL A 75 -30.30 -12.41 -18.56
CA VAL A 75 -30.65 -11.88 -17.23
C VAL A 75 -29.50 -11.05 -16.62
N TYR A 76 -28.27 -11.51 -16.79
CA TYR A 76 -27.09 -10.81 -16.28
C TYR A 76 -26.87 -9.49 -17.04
N ARG A 77 -26.95 -9.51 -18.38
CA ARG A 77 -26.85 -8.29 -19.20
C ARG A 77 -27.93 -7.27 -18.87
N GLN A 78 -29.18 -7.73 -18.71
CA GLN A 78 -30.29 -6.85 -18.34
C GLN A 78 -30.02 -6.18 -16.99
N ARG A 79 -29.61 -6.95 -15.98
CA ARG A 79 -29.33 -6.43 -14.64
C ARG A 79 -28.17 -5.44 -14.61
N LEU A 80 -27.10 -5.69 -15.37
CA LEU A 80 -26.01 -4.72 -15.55
C LEU A 80 -26.50 -3.41 -16.20
N ASN A 81 -27.38 -3.51 -17.19
CA ASN A 81 -27.96 -2.33 -17.86
C ASN A 81 -28.88 -1.54 -16.92
N ASP A 82 -29.71 -2.22 -16.13
CA ASP A 82 -30.60 -1.57 -15.15
C ASP A 82 -29.79 -0.83 -14.08
N GLU A 83 -28.73 -1.45 -13.56
CA GLU A 83 -27.80 -0.82 -12.61
C GLU A 83 -27.05 0.39 -13.23
N ARG A 84 -26.75 0.36 -14.53
CA ARG A 84 -26.14 1.49 -15.26
C ARG A 84 -27.14 2.60 -15.55
N GLY A 85 -28.37 2.26 -15.95
CA GLY A 85 -29.45 3.22 -16.24
C GLY A 85 -29.90 3.98 -15.00
N ALA A 86 -29.92 3.33 -13.84
CA ALA A 86 -30.21 3.96 -12.55
C ALA A 86 -29.11 4.95 -12.10
N ARG A 87 -27.89 4.87 -12.65
CA ARG A 87 -26.78 5.80 -12.38
C ARG A 87 -26.83 7.10 -13.20
N GLY A 88 -27.92 7.35 -13.93
CA GLY A 88 -28.19 8.64 -14.55
C GLY A 88 -27.24 8.98 -15.70
N GLN A 89 -27.37 8.30 -16.84
CA GLN A 89 -26.86 8.81 -18.11
C GLN A 89 -28.00 9.44 -18.91
N SER A 90 -28.32 10.70 -18.60
CA SER A 90 -28.95 11.59 -19.56
C SER A 90 -27.91 12.01 -20.59
N SER A 91 -27.67 11.15 -21.59
CA SER A 91 -27.29 11.46 -22.98
C SER A 91 -26.43 10.34 -23.59
N ARG A 92 -27.08 9.34 -24.17
CA ARG A 92 -27.02 9.00 -25.61
C ARG A 92 -27.70 7.66 -25.82
N SER A 93 -28.78 7.72 -26.58
CA SER A 93 -29.42 6.61 -27.25
C SER A 93 -28.42 5.91 -28.16
N HIS A 94 -27.79 4.83 -27.69
CA HIS A 94 -27.39 3.71 -28.53
C HIS A 94 -27.45 2.44 -27.67
N HIS A 95 -28.34 1.52 -28.05
CA HIS A 95 -28.24 0.12 -27.69
C HIS A 95 -26.90 -0.41 -28.22
N GLU A 96 -25.82 -0.24 -27.47
CA GLU A 96 -24.62 -1.05 -27.67
C GLU A 96 -24.65 -2.15 -26.62
N VAL A 97 -25.10 -3.32 -27.09
CA VAL A 97 -24.74 -4.60 -26.50
C VAL A 97 -23.22 -4.57 -26.34
N LEU A 98 -22.72 -4.79 -25.12
CA LEU A 98 -21.28 -4.92 -24.85
C LEU A 98 -20.63 -5.76 -25.95
N PRO A 99 -19.69 -5.23 -26.75
CA PRO A 99 -18.96 -6.03 -27.71
C PRO A 99 -18.22 -7.13 -26.95
N LEU A 100 -18.50 -8.39 -27.28
CA LEU A 100 -17.76 -9.57 -26.79
C LEU A 100 -16.26 -9.48 -27.10
N ASP A 101 -15.83 -8.58 -27.98
CA ASP A 101 -14.43 -8.36 -28.35
C ASP A 101 -13.63 -7.54 -27.33
N THR A 102 -14.24 -7.07 -26.24
CA THR A 102 -13.53 -6.41 -25.12
C THR A 102 -13.02 -7.39 -24.05
N LEU A 103 -13.17 -8.70 -24.28
CA LEU A 103 -12.99 -9.76 -23.28
C LEU A 103 -11.58 -10.35 -23.16
N ASP A 104 -10.60 -9.84 -23.91
CA ASP A 104 -9.18 -10.18 -23.74
C ASP A 104 -8.49 -9.37 -22.63
N GLY A 105 -9.26 -8.68 -21.79
CA GLY A 105 -8.76 -8.01 -20.60
C GLY A 105 -8.45 -8.99 -19.46
N PRO A 106 -7.50 -8.67 -18.56
CA PRO A 106 -7.27 -9.46 -17.35
C PRO A 106 -8.57 -9.61 -16.54
N PRO A 107 -8.71 -10.68 -15.72
CA PRO A 107 -9.90 -10.92 -14.93
C PRO A 107 -10.28 -9.66 -14.14
N GLU A 108 -11.57 -9.33 -14.15
CA GLU A 108 -12.08 -8.09 -13.56
C GLU A 108 -11.72 -8.06 -12.06
N VAL A 109 -10.71 -7.27 -11.73
CA VAL A 109 -10.18 -7.11 -10.36
C VAL A 109 -11.30 -6.57 -9.49
N ALA A 110 -11.47 -7.10 -8.27
CA ALA A 110 -12.56 -6.68 -7.39
C ALA A 110 -12.52 -5.15 -7.18
N PRO A 111 -13.66 -4.42 -7.18
CA PRO A 111 -13.65 -2.96 -7.13
C PRO A 111 -12.86 -2.35 -5.97
N LYS A 112 -12.85 -3.01 -4.80
CA LYS A 112 -12.03 -2.59 -3.65
C LYS A 112 -10.53 -2.71 -3.91
N GLU A 113 -10.13 -3.76 -4.61
CA GLU A 113 -8.73 -3.97 -5.02
C GLU A 113 -8.35 -2.94 -6.08
N GLN A 114 -9.23 -2.62 -7.04
CA GLN A 114 -9.00 -1.53 -8.01
C GLN A 114 -8.78 -0.17 -7.33
N ILE A 115 -9.57 0.15 -6.29
CA ILE A 115 -9.40 1.37 -5.49
C ILE A 115 -8.06 1.34 -4.76
N ALA A 116 -7.72 0.23 -4.08
CA ALA A 116 -6.48 0.09 -3.34
C ALA A 116 -5.25 0.23 -4.25
N ASP A 117 -5.25 -0.43 -5.40
CA ASP A 117 -4.20 -0.34 -6.41
C ASP A 117 -4.12 1.07 -7.00
N GLY A 118 -5.27 1.73 -7.19
CA GLY A 118 -5.34 3.12 -7.64
C GLY A 118 -4.69 4.08 -6.65
N VAL A 119 -4.98 3.92 -5.35
CA VAL A 119 -4.35 4.71 -4.28
C VAL A 119 -2.84 4.45 -4.21
N GLU A 120 -2.41 3.21 -4.35
CA GLU A 120 -0.98 2.86 -4.36
C GLU A 120 -0.23 3.50 -5.53
N ARG A 121 -0.83 3.51 -6.73
CA ARG A 121 -0.26 4.23 -7.89
C ARG A 121 -0.11 5.73 -7.62
N LEU A 122 -1.15 6.37 -7.09
CA LEU A 122 -1.12 7.79 -6.73
C LEU A 122 -0.03 8.08 -5.68
N HIS A 123 0.10 7.22 -4.66
CA HIS A 123 1.17 7.35 -3.68
C HIS A 123 2.56 7.17 -4.33
N GLY A 124 2.71 6.29 -5.31
CA GLY A 124 3.94 6.11 -6.07
C GLY A 124 4.35 7.39 -6.82
N ASP A 125 3.41 8.05 -7.48
CA ASP A 125 3.65 9.31 -8.19
C ASP A 125 4.08 10.43 -7.21
N VAL A 126 3.37 10.55 -6.09
CA VAL A 126 3.70 11.51 -5.01
C VAL A 126 5.06 11.20 -4.39
N ALA A 127 5.38 9.92 -4.16
CA ALA A 127 6.67 9.49 -3.63
C ALA A 127 7.82 9.87 -4.56
N HIS A 128 7.63 9.71 -5.88
CA HIS A 128 8.60 10.13 -6.87
C HIS A 128 8.82 11.64 -6.85
N GLU A 129 7.74 12.43 -6.88
CA GLU A 129 7.82 13.89 -6.83
C GLU A 129 8.50 14.38 -5.54
N LEU A 130 8.14 13.81 -4.39
CA LEU A 130 8.71 14.14 -3.10
C LEU A 130 10.23 13.87 -3.08
N LEU A 131 10.67 12.74 -3.62
CA LEU A 131 12.09 12.39 -3.68
C LEU A 131 12.89 13.36 -4.56
N GLU A 132 12.34 13.76 -5.71
CA GLU A 132 12.98 14.74 -6.60
C GLU A 132 13.08 16.12 -5.94
N ARG A 133 12.05 16.54 -5.20
CA ARG A 133 12.10 17.78 -4.41
C ARG A 133 13.16 17.73 -3.32
N LEU A 134 13.31 16.60 -2.62
CA LEU A 134 14.37 16.42 -1.61
C LEU A 134 15.79 16.46 -2.23
N ARG A 135 15.96 15.91 -3.43
CA ARG A 135 17.25 15.91 -4.16
C ARG A 135 17.63 17.31 -4.67
N SER A 136 16.66 18.08 -5.14
CA SER A 136 16.86 19.40 -5.75
C SER A 136 16.91 20.56 -4.75
N SER A 137 16.34 20.39 -3.56
CA SER A 137 16.35 21.40 -2.48
C SER A 137 17.67 21.42 -1.72
N GLY A 138 17.96 22.50 -0.98
CA GLY A 138 19.19 22.66 -0.17
C GLY A 138 19.42 21.57 0.90
N PRO A 139 20.66 21.36 1.38
CA PRO A 139 20.99 20.29 2.33
C PRO A 139 20.14 20.32 3.60
N ASP A 140 19.90 21.53 4.12
CA ASP A 140 19.09 21.75 5.31
C ASP A 140 17.69 21.16 5.18
N LEU A 141 17.06 21.18 4.00
CA LEU A 141 15.70 20.67 3.85
C LEU A 141 15.61 19.16 4.13
N LEU A 142 16.59 18.38 3.68
CA LEU A 142 16.61 16.95 3.93
C LEU A 142 16.74 16.67 5.43
N GLU A 143 17.64 17.39 6.10
CA GLU A 143 17.84 17.26 7.55
C GLU A 143 16.55 17.59 8.31
N HIS A 144 15.89 18.69 7.96
CA HIS A 144 14.61 19.08 8.56
C HIS A 144 13.52 18.03 8.32
N ALA A 145 13.37 17.54 7.07
CA ALA A 145 12.37 16.54 6.71
C ALA A 145 12.59 15.22 7.48
N VAL A 146 13.85 14.79 7.63
CA VAL A 146 14.22 13.60 8.41
C VAL A 146 13.87 13.79 9.89
N VAL A 147 14.19 14.94 10.47
CA VAL A 147 13.88 15.25 11.87
C VAL A 147 12.37 15.24 12.10
N ASP A 148 11.61 15.94 11.25
CA ASP A 148 10.15 15.99 11.34
C ASP A 148 9.53 14.61 11.16
N LEU A 149 10.08 13.77 10.27
CA LEU A 149 9.67 12.38 10.10
C LEU A 149 9.87 11.58 11.39
N LEU A 150 11.07 11.59 11.96
CA LEU A 150 11.36 10.81 13.17
C LEU A 150 10.50 11.27 14.36
N VAL A 151 10.30 12.57 14.53
CA VAL A 151 9.42 13.11 15.58
C VAL A 151 7.97 12.65 15.36
N THR A 152 7.48 12.68 14.12
CA THR A 152 6.10 12.25 13.80
C THR A 152 5.91 10.74 13.98
N MET A 153 6.98 9.96 13.80
CA MET A 153 7.02 8.53 14.13
C MET A 153 7.03 8.25 15.64
N GLY A 154 7.20 9.28 16.48
CA GLY A 154 7.19 9.17 17.94
C GLY A 154 8.57 9.10 18.60
N TYR A 155 9.66 9.31 17.85
CA TYR A 155 10.99 9.45 18.44
C TYR A 155 11.19 10.85 19.04
N GLY A 156 12.07 10.95 20.03
CA GLY A 156 12.40 12.19 20.71
C GLY A 156 11.50 12.48 21.92
N ARG A 157 11.80 13.59 22.59
CA ARG A 157 11.04 14.06 23.76
C ARG A 157 9.95 15.02 23.34
N ARG A 158 8.78 14.88 23.97
CA ARG A 158 7.63 15.73 23.69
C ARG A 158 7.95 17.19 24.06
N GLY A 159 8.01 18.06 23.06
CA GLY A 159 8.30 19.50 23.24
C GLY A 159 9.78 19.89 23.08
N GLU A 160 10.69 18.93 22.85
CA GLU A 160 12.09 19.22 22.51
C GLU A 160 12.32 18.90 21.02
N ARG A 161 12.90 19.83 20.27
CA ARG A 161 13.36 19.53 18.91
C ARG A 161 14.65 18.70 19.01
N PRO A 162 14.79 17.61 18.22
CA PRO A 162 16.03 16.86 18.15
C PRO A 162 17.22 17.78 17.86
N ARG A 163 18.38 17.46 18.46
CA ARG A 163 19.57 18.28 18.24
C ARG A 163 20.17 17.91 16.89
N ILE A 164 20.05 18.83 15.94
CA ILE A 164 20.89 18.83 14.74
C ILE A 164 22.28 19.23 15.22
N THR A 165 23.16 18.26 15.36
CA THR A 165 24.57 18.50 15.62
C THR A 165 25.16 18.83 14.26
N GLY A 166 25.47 20.11 14.00
CA GLY A 166 26.17 20.47 12.78
C GLY A 166 27.44 19.65 12.59
N SER A 167 28.01 19.67 11.37
CA SER A 167 29.08 18.79 10.85
C SER A 167 30.39 18.65 11.66
N GLY A 168 30.48 19.16 12.88
CA GLY A 168 31.65 19.10 13.77
C GLY A 168 31.82 17.81 14.58
N ASP A 169 30.78 16.99 14.77
CA ASP A 169 30.84 15.81 15.66
C ASP A 169 31.20 14.50 14.95
N GLY A 170 32.19 14.54 14.04
CA GLY A 170 32.73 13.33 13.42
C GLY A 170 31.87 12.73 12.31
N GLY A 171 31.03 13.56 11.68
CA GLY A 171 30.22 13.16 10.53
C GLY A 171 28.87 12.55 10.89
N LEU A 172 28.24 12.95 12.00
CA LEU A 172 26.85 12.63 12.33
C LEU A 172 26.02 13.91 12.21
N ASP A 173 24.82 13.80 11.65
CA ASP A 173 24.00 14.98 11.31
C ASP A 173 22.99 15.30 12.45
N GLY A 174 22.70 14.35 13.34
CA GLY A 174 21.92 14.63 14.53
C GLY A 174 21.81 13.46 15.52
N VAL A 175 21.24 13.76 16.69
CA VAL A 175 20.91 12.78 17.73
C VAL A 175 19.48 12.99 18.21
N ILE A 176 18.73 11.89 18.32
CA ILE A 176 17.35 11.87 18.79
C ILE A 176 17.19 10.81 19.88
N ASP A 177 16.42 11.13 20.92
CA ASP A 177 16.11 10.16 21.96
C ASP A 177 15.17 9.07 21.40
N GLN A 178 15.43 7.80 21.73
CA GLN A 178 14.58 6.69 21.33
C GLN A 178 13.22 6.73 22.05
N ASP A 179 13.22 7.29 23.27
CA ASP A 179 12.10 7.28 24.19
C ASP A 179 11.98 8.61 24.94
N PRO A 180 10.81 8.93 25.54
CA PRO A 180 10.60 10.19 26.25
C PRO A 180 11.51 10.40 27.47
N LEU A 181 12.09 9.36 28.05
CA LEU A 181 13.04 9.46 29.17
C LEU A 181 14.47 9.70 28.66
N GLY A 182 14.74 9.43 27.38
CA GLY A 182 16.07 9.54 26.77
C GLY A 182 17.06 8.50 27.27
N LEU A 183 16.58 7.28 27.56
CA LEU A 183 17.41 6.16 27.96
C LEU A 183 18.20 5.61 26.77
N GLY A 184 17.57 5.58 25.59
CA GLY A 184 18.21 5.28 24.32
C GLY A 184 18.46 6.53 23.49
N ARG A 185 19.60 6.59 22.78
CA ARG A 185 19.90 7.63 21.78
C ARG A 185 20.10 6.99 20.43
N ILE A 186 19.44 7.54 19.42
CA ILE A 186 19.56 7.16 18.03
C ILE A 186 20.33 8.26 17.32
N TYR A 187 21.45 7.90 16.72
CA TYR A 187 22.24 8.82 15.91
C TYR A 187 21.79 8.76 14.46
N VAL A 188 21.66 9.91 13.84
CA VAL A 188 21.09 10.05 12.51
C VAL A 188 22.13 10.64 11.57
N GLN A 189 22.21 10.05 10.40
CA GLN A 189 22.95 10.59 9.27
C GLN A 189 22.01 10.67 8.07
N ALA A 190 21.95 11.83 7.42
CA ALA A 190 21.19 12.07 6.21
C ALA A 190 22.11 12.54 5.08
N LYS A 191 22.22 11.74 4.02
CA LYS A 191 23.02 12.06 2.83
C LYS A 191 22.15 12.27 1.61
N ARG A 192 22.16 13.51 1.12
CA ARG A 192 21.54 13.88 -0.16
C ARG A 192 22.47 13.48 -1.30
N TYR A 193 22.08 12.44 -2.04
CA TYR A 193 22.78 11.95 -3.22
C TYR A 193 21.84 11.88 -4.43
N ALA A 194 22.43 12.03 -5.61
CA ALA A 194 21.74 11.79 -6.88
C ALA A 194 21.34 10.31 -7.02
N ALA A 195 20.34 10.03 -7.86
CA ALA A 195 19.77 8.70 -8.02
C ALA A 195 20.77 7.62 -8.45
N ASP A 196 21.78 8.02 -9.21
CA ASP A 196 22.84 7.18 -9.77
C ASP A 196 24.02 6.99 -8.81
N ASN A 197 24.10 7.78 -7.73
CA ASN A 197 25.14 7.67 -6.73
C ASN A 197 24.72 6.70 -5.62
N VAL A 198 24.92 5.40 -5.87
CA VAL A 198 24.60 4.32 -4.93
C VAL A 198 25.53 4.36 -3.72
N VAL A 199 24.97 4.33 -2.52
CA VAL A 199 25.73 4.33 -1.27
C VAL A 199 26.38 2.97 -1.04
N GLY A 200 27.70 2.94 -1.14
CA GLY A 200 28.51 1.74 -0.91
C GLY A 200 28.89 1.52 0.56
N ARG A 201 29.47 0.34 0.81
CA ARG A 201 29.97 -0.08 2.12
C ARG A 201 30.90 0.93 2.82
N PRO A 202 31.82 1.66 2.15
CA PRO A 202 32.70 2.60 2.83
C PRO A 202 31.96 3.72 3.59
N ALA A 203 30.83 4.19 3.06
CA ALA A 203 30.02 5.21 3.73
C ALA A 203 29.41 4.67 5.03
N ILE A 204 28.90 3.43 5.00
CA ILE A 204 28.33 2.77 6.18
C ILE A 204 29.41 2.43 7.21
N GLN A 205 30.61 2.03 6.76
CA GLN A 205 31.77 1.83 7.64
C GLN A 205 32.16 3.12 8.36
N GLY A 206 32.20 4.25 7.63
CA GLY A 206 32.46 5.57 8.22
C GLY A 206 31.43 5.92 9.29
N PHE A 207 30.15 5.71 8.98
CA PHE A 207 29.06 5.94 9.94
C PHE A 207 29.17 5.06 11.19
N VAL A 208 29.42 3.75 11.04
CA VAL A 208 29.64 2.84 12.17
C VAL A 208 30.85 3.25 13.00
N GLY A 209 31.93 3.71 12.35
CA GLY A 209 33.10 4.27 13.03
C GLY A 209 32.75 5.51 13.87
N ALA A 210 31.93 6.40 13.33
CA ALA A 210 31.45 7.59 14.06
C ALA A 210 30.56 7.21 15.26
N LEU A 211 29.67 6.21 15.11
CA LEU A 211 28.88 5.67 16.22
C LEU A 211 29.77 5.14 17.35
N HIS A 212 30.81 4.37 17.01
CA HIS A 212 31.77 3.87 18.00
C HIS A 212 32.52 5.00 18.71
N GLY A 213 32.91 6.05 17.99
CA GLY A 213 33.52 7.25 18.58
C GLY A 213 32.63 7.95 19.60
N GLN A 214 31.30 7.90 19.40
CA GLN A 214 30.30 8.45 20.33
C GLN A 214 29.82 7.45 21.39
N GLN A 215 30.44 6.26 21.47
CA GLN A 215 30.01 5.15 22.33
C GLN A 215 28.54 4.76 22.11
N ALA A 216 28.03 4.96 20.90
CA ALA A 216 26.68 4.67 20.50
C ALA A 216 26.56 3.26 19.92
N ASN A 217 25.41 2.61 20.15
CA ASN A 217 25.10 1.27 19.65
C ASN A 217 23.92 1.25 18.68
N GLN A 218 23.31 2.40 18.39
CA GLN A 218 22.12 2.52 17.53
C GLN A 218 22.26 3.73 16.60
N GLY A 219 21.88 3.54 15.33
CA GLY A 219 21.87 4.64 14.38
C GLY A 219 21.04 4.37 13.13
N VAL A 220 20.61 5.45 12.48
CA VAL A 220 19.87 5.41 11.22
C VAL A 220 20.66 6.18 10.17
N PHE A 221 20.96 5.51 9.05
CA PHE A 221 21.55 6.13 7.88
C PHE A 221 20.49 6.29 6.80
N ILE A 222 20.25 7.53 6.40
CA ILE A 222 19.21 7.93 5.47
C ILE A 222 19.88 8.50 4.22
N THR A 223 19.42 8.10 3.04
CA THR A 223 19.84 8.74 1.78
C THR A 223 18.67 8.96 0.83
N THR A 224 18.79 9.97 -0.03
CA THR A 224 17.90 10.17 -1.18
C THR A 224 18.24 9.26 -2.37
N SER A 225 19.27 8.42 -2.25
CA SER A 225 19.68 7.41 -3.25
C SER A 225 19.32 6.00 -2.77
N SER A 226 19.99 4.97 -3.28
CA SER A 226 19.89 3.57 -2.87
C SER A 226 21.18 3.10 -2.20
N PHE A 227 21.11 1.94 -1.54
CA PHE A 227 22.29 1.26 -0.97
C PHE A 227 22.72 0.11 -1.86
N SER A 228 24.03 -0.13 -1.94
CA SER A 228 24.53 -1.35 -2.55
C SER A 228 24.22 -2.56 -1.67
N ARG A 229 24.16 -3.75 -2.28
CA ARG A 229 23.97 -5.00 -1.54
C ARG A 229 25.02 -5.17 -0.44
N GLU A 230 26.28 -4.86 -0.73
CA GLU A 230 27.39 -4.92 0.21
C GLU A 230 27.24 -3.97 1.40
N ALA A 231 26.63 -2.79 1.18
CA ALA A 231 26.34 -1.84 2.24
C ALA A 231 25.26 -2.38 3.19
N GLY A 232 24.20 -2.96 2.62
CA GLY A 232 23.13 -3.64 3.36
C GLY A 232 23.64 -4.85 4.16
N ASP A 233 24.40 -5.72 3.51
CA ASP A 233 25.00 -6.90 4.14
C ASP A 233 25.93 -6.47 5.29
N TYR A 234 26.76 -5.43 5.09
CA TYR A 234 27.63 -4.93 6.15
C TYR A 234 26.84 -4.38 7.36
N ALA A 235 25.77 -3.60 7.13
CA ALA A 235 24.94 -3.05 8.21
C ALA A 235 24.26 -4.13 9.07
N GLN A 236 23.97 -5.31 8.50
CA GLN A 236 23.37 -6.43 9.24
C GLN A 236 24.36 -7.22 10.10
N HIS A 237 25.67 -7.16 9.78
CA HIS A 237 26.71 -7.95 10.44
C HIS A 237 27.52 -7.17 11.48
N VAL A 238 27.29 -5.87 11.63
CA VAL A 238 27.94 -5.06 12.67
C VAL A 238 27.24 -5.23 14.02
N ASN A 239 28.00 -5.09 15.10
CA ASN A 239 27.45 -5.19 16.47
C ASN A 239 26.49 -4.05 16.82
N ALA A 240 26.61 -2.89 16.17
CA ALA A 240 25.71 -1.77 16.34
C ALA A 240 24.41 -2.00 15.53
N ALA A 241 23.26 -1.62 16.09
CA ALA A 241 21.99 -1.67 15.39
C ALA A 241 21.90 -0.49 14.40
N VAL A 242 22.26 -0.76 13.14
CA VAL A 242 22.23 0.22 12.05
C VAL A 242 21.02 -0.04 11.15
N VAL A 243 20.14 0.96 11.03
CA VAL A 243 19.01 0.92 10.09
C VAL A 243 19.34 1.76 8.86
N LEU A 244 19.21 1.15 7.68
CA LEU A 244 19.35 1.83 6.41
C LEU A 244 17.97 2.23 5.86
N VAL A 245 17.82 3.49 5.46
CA VAL A 245 16.61 4.06 4.85
C VAL A 245 16.98 4.72 3.53
N ASP A 246 16.60 4.10 2.42
CA ASP A 246 16.87 4.61 1.08
C ASP A 246 15.79 5.60 0.64
N GLY A 247 15.95 6.18 -0.55
CA GLY A 247 15.05 7.20 -1.06
C GLY A 247 13.61 6.70 -1.19
N LYS A 248 13.41 5.44 -1.57
CA LYS A 248 12.08 4.82 -1.67
C LYS A 248 11.45 4.67 -0.29
N ARG A 249 12.16 4.05 0.65
CA ARG A 249 11.65 3.84 2.01
C ARG A 249 11.43 5.16 2.74
N LEU A 250 12.27 6.16 2.49
CA LEU A 250 12.12 7.50 3.04
C LEU A 250 10.78 8.12 2.60
N THR A 251 10.48 8.12 1.30
CA THR A 251 9.24 8.73 0.81
C THR A 251 7.99 7.93 1.18
N ASP A 252 8.08 6.60 1.22
CA ASP A 252 7.01 5.74 1.75
C ASP A 252 6.67 6.11 3.20
N LEU A 253 7.70 6.28 4.05
CA LEU A 253 7.53 6.72 5.45
C LEU A 253 6.97 8.15 5.53
N MET A 254 7.47 9.07 4.71
CA MET A 254 6.96 10.44 4.68
C MET A 254 5.47 10.48 4.32
N ILE A 255 5.02 9.68 3.36
CA ILE A 255 3.59 9.56 3.01
C ILE A 255 2.81 8.94 4.18
N GLN A 256 3.29 7.84 4.73
CA GLN A 256 2.64 7.13 5.85
C GLN A 256 2.43 8.05 7.06
N TYR A 257 3.45 8.82 7.43
CA TYR A 257 3.44 9.72 8.58
C TYR A 257 3.03 11.15 8.23
N ARG A 258 2.60 11.41 6.99
CA ARG A 258 2.11 12.72 6.50
C ARG A 258 3.12 13.86 6.67
N VAL A 259 4.39 13.60 6.39
CA VAL A 259 5.46 14.61 6.38
C VAL A 259 5.72 15.05 4.96
N GLY A 260 5.65 16.36 4.70
CA GLY A 260 5.84 16.91 3.35
C GLY A 260 4.71 16.61 2.37
N VAL A 261 3.60 16.03 2.83
CA VAL A 261 2.40 15.71 2.03
C VAL A 261 1.12 16.13 2.77
N GLN A 262 0.02 16.22 2.03
CA GLN A 262 -1.30 16.57 2.56
C GLN A 262 -2.38 15.69 1.94
N ILE A 263 -3.49 15.50 2.65
CA ILE A 263 -4.65 14.76 2.11
C ILE A 263 -5.30 15.64 1.05
N GLU A 264 -5.26 15.20 -0.20
CA GLU A 264 -5.97 15.85 -1.30
C GLU A 264 -7.46 15.48 -1.30
N GLN A 265 -7.78 14.19 -1.15
CA GLN A 265 -9.16 13.69 -1.21
C GLN A 265 -9.38 12.45 -0.33
N THR A 266 -10.60 12.24 0.15
CA THR A 266 -11.03 11.04 0.89
C THR A 266 -12.16 10.33 0.16
N TYR A 267 -11.99 9.03 -0.10
CA TYR A 267 -13.01 8.17 -0.71
C TYR A 267 -13.70 7.32 0.36
N THR A 268 -15.03 7.35 0.41
CA THR A 268 -15.82 6.58 1.39
C THR A 268 -16.55 5.43 0.71
N VAL A 269 -16.38 4.21 1.23
CA VAL A 269 -17.09 3.01 0.78
C VAL A 269 -18.07 2.58 1.86
N VAL A 270 -19.36 2.49 1.52
CA VAL A 270 -20.42 2.07 2.44
C VAL A 270 -20.75 0.58 2.27
N LYS A 271 -21.27 -0.04 3.32
CA LYS A 271 -21.86 -1.37 3.29
C LYS A 271 -23.24 -1.30 3.93
N VAL A 272 -24.15 -2.18 3.48
CA VAL A 272 -25.44 -2.35 4.16
C VAL A 272 -25.16 -2.84 5.59
N ASP A 273 -25.81 -2.19 6.55
CA ASP A 273 -25.87 -2.67 7.92
C ASP A 273 -26.99 -3.71 8.00
N GLU A 274 -26.62 -4.99 8.01
CA GLU A 274 -27.59 -6.09 8.04
C GLU A 274 -28.37 -6.10 9.37
N ASP A 275 -27.75 -5.68 10.48
CA ASP A 275 -28.37 -5.70 11.81
C ASP A 275 -29.56 -4.73 11.87
N TYR A 276 -29.56 -3.68 11.04
CA TYR A 276 -30.67 -2.74 10.89
C TYR A 276 -31.96 -3.41 10.37
N PHE A 277 -31.85 -4.50 9.61
CA PHE A 277 -32.98 -5.18 8.97
C PHE A 277 -33.44 -6.46 9.70
N GLU A 278 -32.84 -6.79 10.85
CA GLU A 278 -33.17 -7.99 11.66
C GLU A 278 -34.09 -7.67 12.86
N LEU A 279 -34.88 -6.59 12.79
CA LEU A 279 -35.88 -6.19 13.81
C LEU A 279 -37.04 -7.18 13.96
#